data_AF-A0A848TAQ9-F1
#
_entry.id   AF-A0A848TAQ9-F1
#
_cell.length_a   1.000
_cell.length_b   1.000
_cell.length_c   1.000
_cell.angle_alpha   90.00
_cell.angle_beta   90.00
_cell.angle_gamma   90.00
#
_symmetry.space_group_name_H-M   'P 1'
#
loop_
_entity.id
_entity.type
_entity.pdbx_description
1 polymer ?
#
loop_
_entity_poly.entity_id
_entity_poly.type
_entity_poly.pdbx_seq_one_letter_code
_entity_poly.pdbx_strand_id
1 'polypeptide(L)'
;MKTNPGRFFEDYRVGETIRHAVPRTLLGGEKALYHALYPSRHALHSSDRFAGLCGLAGPFDDLITFHTVFGKTVPDISLNAVANLGYAEGRWLKPVYPADTLTATSDVIGLKQNSNGESGVVWVRTTGRNERDEAVLEYVRWVMVRKFDTAAQAPDTVIPELAPVVPPEMLVVPDGLTFSRYDFDLAGEPHRWGDYEVGEKIDHLDRVTIEEAEHMMATRLWQNTAKVHFDATNRDDGKRLIYGGHIISLARTLSFNGLANVQLLAALNAGTHAAPCFAGDTISAWSEVLGKAETNVPGVGALRLRLVAQKADAPPFSLRTEDGKYAPGVVLDLDYWGLIPI
;
A
#
# COMPACT_ATOMS: atom_id res chain seq x y z
N MET A 1 -14.68 -31.46 5.55
CA MET A 1 -14.96 -30.13 6.13
C MET A 1 -15.34 -29.18 5.01
N LYS A 2 -16.31 -28.25 5.20
CA LYS A 2 -16.75 -27.30 4.14
C LYS A 2 -16.14 -25.90 4.28
N THR A 3 -15.50 -25.60 5.42
CA THR A 3 -14.81 -24.33 5.70
C THR A 3 -13.40 -24.34 5.11
N ASN A 4 -12.91 -23.18 4.65
CA ASN A 4 -11.52 -22.98 4.23
C ASN A 4 -10.69 -22.48 5.44
N PRO A 5 -9.71 -23.25 5.94
CA PRO A 5 -8.85 -22.82 7.05
C PRO A 5 -7.78 -21.79 6.64
N GLY A 6 -7.66 -21.47 5.35
CA GLY A 6 -6.50 -20.79 4.79
C GLY A 6 -5.29 -21.72 4.72
N ARG A 7 -4.20 -21.23 4.12
CA ARG A 7 -2.94 -21.96 4.01
C ARG A 7 -2.03 -21.72 5.22
N PHE A 8 -1.25 -22.72 5.57
CA PHE A 8 -0.12 -22.65 6.49
C PHE A 8 1.19 -22.74 5.70
N PHE A 9 2.32 -22.48 6.35
CA PHE A 9 3.61 -22.35 5.67
C PHE A 9 3.98 -23.59 4.82
N GLU A 10 3.71 -24.79 5.33
CA GLU A 10 3.99 -26.06 4.67
C GLU A 10 3.05 -26.40 3.50
N ASP A 11 2.00 -25.60 3.27
CA ASP A 11 1.09 -25.77 2.13
C ASP A 11 1.61 -25.14 0.84
N TYR A 12 2.58 -24.23 0.93
CA TYR A 12 3.06 -23.48 -0.22
C TYR A 12 4.12 -24.23 -1.02
N ARG A 13 4.17 -23.99 -2.33
CA ARG A 13 5.15 -24.56 -3.26
C ARG A 13 5.70 -23.46 -4.17
N VAL A 14 7.02 -23.32 -4.25
CA VAL A 14 7.66 -22.39 -5.18
C VAL A 14 7.23 -22.71 -6.61
N GLY A 15 6.85 -21.69 -7.37
CA GLY A 15 6.33 -21.80 -8.73
C GLY A 15 4.83 -22.06 -8.82
N GLU A 16 4.11 -22.24 -7.71
CA GLU A 16 2.65 -22.34 -7.76
C GLU A 16 2.00 -20.98 -8.01
N THR A 17 0.95 -20.97 -8.84
CA THR A 17 0.07 -19.81 -9.02
C THR A 17 -1.24 -20.04 -8.29
N ILE A 18 -1.58 -19.13 -7.38
CA ILE A 18 -2.83 -19.13 -6.63
C ILE A 18 -3.79 -18.12 -7.28
N ARG A 19 -4.96 -18.59 -7.71
CA ARG A 19 -6.04 -17.74 -8.19
C ARG A 19 -6.98 -17.40 -7.03
N HIS A 20 -7.10 -16.12 -6.70
CA HIS A 20 -7.88 -15.68 -5.56
C HIS A 20 -9.37 -15.58 -5.89
N ALA A 21 -10.20 -15.92 -4.91
CA ALA A 21 -11.64 -15.85 -5.05
C ALA A 21 -12.18 -14.40 -4.99
N VAL A 22 -13.46 -14.24 -5.35
CA VAL A 22 -14.25 -13.01 -5.21
C VAL A 22 -13.73 -11.87 -6.09
N PRO A 23 -13.95 -11.93 -7.42
CA PRO A 23 -13.76 -10.77 -8.29
C PRO A 23 -14.56 -9.58 -7.77
N ARG A 24 -14.02 -8.36 -7.93
CA ARG A 24 -14.60 -7.15 -7.35
C ARG A 24 -14.75 -6.04 -8.39
N THR A 25 -15.99 -5.77 -8.78
CA THR A 25 -16.36 -4.57 -9.54
C THR A 25 -16.28 -3.35 -8.63
N LEU A 26 -15.66 -2.27 -9.09
CA LEU A 26 -15.56 -1.00 -8.37
C LEU A 26 -16.49 0.04 -9.01
N LEU A 27 -17.22 0.81 -8.20
CA LEU A 27 -18.18 1.83 -8.62
C LEU A 27 -17.98 3.10 -7.75
N GLY A 28 -18.86 4.10 -7.88
CA GLY A 28 -18.73 5.34 -7.12
C GLY A 28 -18.77 5.18 -5.59
N GLY A 29 -19.35 4.08 -5.08
CA GLY A 29 -19.48 3.84 -3.64
C GLY A 29 -18.14 3.65 -2.93
N GLU A 30 -17.20 2.96 -3.55
CA GLU A 30 -15.86 2.73 -3.00
C GLU A 30 -15.08 4.04 -2.86
N LYS A 31 -15.18 4.93 -3.87
CA LYS A 31 -14.60 6.27 -3.85
C LYS A 31 -15.19 7.13 -2.72
N ALA A 32 -16.52 7.16 -2.62
CA ALA A 32 -17.20 7.92 -1.57
C ALA A 32 -16.83 7.42 -0.17
N LEU A 33 -16.82 6.10 0.05
CA LEU A 33 -16.50 5.51 1.35
C LEU A 33 -15.01 5.69 1.69
N TYR A 34 -14.10 5.59 0.71
CA TYR A 34 -12.68 5.89 0.92
C TYR A 34 -12.46 7.34 1.39
N HIS A 35 -13.10 8.32 0.75
CA HIS A 35 -13.02 9.72 1.18
C HIS A 35 -13.71 10.01 2.52
N ALA A 36 -14.67 9.18 2.95
CA ALA A 36 -15.27 9.29 4.27
C ALA A 36 -14.39 8.70 5.37
N LEU A 37 -13.60 7.68 5.05
CA LEU A 37 -12.71 6.97 5.98
C LEU A 37 -11.35 7.65 6.14
N TYR A 38 -10.90 8.36 5.12
CA TYR A 38 -9.62 9.07 5.12
C TYR A 38 -9.86 10.51 4.65
N PRO A 39 -9.24 11.52 5.27
CA PRO A 39 -9.40 12.92 4.87
C PRO A 39 -8.63 13.25 3.56
N SER A 40 -8.83 12.44 2.52
CA SER A 40 -8.17 12.60 1.22
C SER A 40 -8.68 13.86 0.52
N ARG A 41 -7.75 14.65 -0.02
CA ARG A 41 -8.06 15.89 -0.75
C ARG A 41 -7.34 16.02 -2.09
N HIS A 42 -6.68 14.97 -2.55
CA HIS A 42 -6.01 14.99 -3.86
C HIS A 42 -7.04 15.27 -4.96
N ALA A 43 -6.85 16.38 -5.67
CA ALA A 43 -7.85 16.94 -6.58
C ALA A 43 -8.19 16.00 -7.73
N LEU A 44 -7.21 15.25 -8.25
CA LEU A 44 -7.38 14.31 -9.35
C LEU A 44 -8.39 13.22 -9.00
N HIS A 45 -8.31 12.66 -7.80
CA HIS A 45 -9.25 11.64 -7.35
C HIS A 45 -10.56 12.24 -6.81
N SER A 46 -10.60 13.52 -6.48
CA SER A 46 -11.79 14.18 -5.93
C SER A 46 -12.76 14.71 -6.99
N SER A 47 -12.27 15.11 -8.15
CA SER A 47 -13.07 15.79 -9.18
C SER A 47 -12.79 15.24 -10.57
N ASP A 48 -13.80 14.64 -11.20
CA ASP A 48 -13.68 14.11 -12.57
C ASP A 48 -13.40 15.25 -13.57
N ARG A 49 -13.86 16.47 -13.28
CA ARG A 49 -13.50 17.66 -14.06
C ARG A 49 -12.02 17.99 -13.94
N PHE A 50 -11.46 17.95 -12.72
CA PHE A 50 -10.04 18.18 -12.50
C PHE A 50 -9.19 17.09 -13.15
N ALA A 51 -9.58 15.82 -13.01
CA ALA A 51 -8.96 14.72 -13.73
C ALA A 51 -8.97 14.97 -15.25
N GLY A 52 -10.09 15.46 -15.82
CA GLY A 52 -10.19 15.82 -17.24
C GLY A 52 -9.29 16.99 -17.66
N LEU A 53 -8.96 17.92 -16.74
CA LEU A 53 -7.93 18.94 -16.99
C LEU A 53 -6.53 18.33 -17.04
N CYS A 54 -6.27 17.28 -16.26
CA CYS A 54 -5.02 16.52 -16.27
C CYS A 54 -4.92 15.54 -17.45
N GLY A 55 -6.04 15.22 -18.11
CA GLY A 55 -6.14 14.33 -19.27
C GLY A 55 -6.69 12.94 -18.96
N LEU A 56 -7.27 12.72 -17.77
CA LEU A 56 -7.82 11.44 -17.33
C LEU A 56 -9.35 11.51 -17.13
N ALA A 57 -10.00 10.36 -17.25
CA ALA A 57 -11.46 10.22 -17.08
C ALA A 57 -11.91 9.94 -15.63
N GLY A 58 -11.23 10.52 -14.63
CA GLY A 58 -11.58 10.34 -13.21
C GLY A 58 -11.34 8.93 -12.67
N PRO A 59 -10.07 8.47 -12.59
CA PRO A 59 -9.76 7.15 -12.04
C PRO A 59 -9.99 7.08 -10.53
N PHE A 60 -10.11 5.86 -10.00
CA PHE A 60 -9.99 5.63 -8.56
C PHE A 60 -8.60 5.99 -8.05
N ASP A 61 -8.51 6.24 -6.75
CA ASP A 61 -7.24 6.39 -6.04
C ASP A 61 -6.41 5.10 -6.16
N ASP A 62 -5.11 5.25 -6.39
CA ASP A 62 -4.17 4.14 -6.56
C ASP A 62 -4.18 3.18 -5.36
N LEU A 63 -4.42 3.70 -4.15
CA LEU A 63 -4.53 2.89 -2.94
C LEU A 63 -5.86 2.12 -2.86
N ILE A 64 -6.95 2.59 -3.47
CA ILE A 64 -8.18 1.79 -3.61
C ILE A 64 -7.87 0.54 -4.45
N THR A 65 -7.13 0.69 -5.55
CA THR A 65 -6.67 -0.43 -6.38
C THR A 65 -5.80 -1.39 -5.57
N PHE A 66 -4.79 -0.85 -4.88
CA PHE A 66 -3.88 -1.66 -4.04
C PHE A 66 -4.62 -2.43 -2.96
N HIS A 67 -5.49 -1.78 -2.18
CA HIS A 67 -6.22 -2.42 -1.11
C HIS A 67 -7.23 -3.46 -1.61
N THR A 68 -7.89 -3.20 -2.74
CA THR A 68 -8.79 -4.16 -3.38
C THR A 68 -8.04 -5.43 -3.76
N VAL A 69 -6.93 -5.30 -4.51
CA VAL A 69 -6.10 -6.44 -4.93
C VAL A 69 -5.49 -7.15 -3.72
N PHE A 70 -4.91 -6.41 -2.78
CA PHE A 70 -4.31 -6.96 -1.56
C PHE A 70 -5.33 -7.77 -0.77
N GLY A 71 -6.53 -7.22 -0.56
CA GLY A 71 -7.63 -7.88 0.16
C GLY A 71 -8.02 -9.22 -0.46
N LYS A 72 -7.94 -9.37 -1.79
CA LYS A 72 -8.23 -10.64 -2.47
C LYS A 72 -7.24 -11.73 -2.08
N THR A 73 -5.98 -11.36 -1.85
CA THR A 73 -4.93 -12.32 -1.51
C THR A 73 -5.00 -12.82 -0.07
N VAL A 74 -5.70 -12.11 0.82
CA VAL A 74 -5.63 -12.38 2.27
C VAL A 74 -6.08 -13.79 2.65
N PRO A 75 -7.24 -14.31 2.18
CA PRO A 75 -7.69 -15.65 2.54
C PRO A 75 -6.67 -16.75 2.24
N ASP A 76 -5.92 -16.60 1.14
CA ASP A 76 -5.02 -17.64 0.65
C ASP A 76 -3.56 -17.44 1.07
N ILE A 77 -3.12 -16.19 1.29
CA ILE A 77 -1.71 -15.87 1.57
C ILE A 77 -1.46 -15.55 3.05
N SER A 78 -2.36 -14.80 3.69
CA SER A 78 -2.05 -14.17 4.98
C SER A 78 -3.11 -14.32 6.06
N LEU A 79 -4.10 -15.20 5.87
CA LEU A 79 -5.10 -15.50 6.89
C LEU A 79 -4.45 -16.05 8.17
N ASN A 80 -3.40 -16.87 8.01
CA ASN A 80 -2.62 -17.47 9.09
C ASN A 80 -1.23 -16.80 9.26
N ALA A 81 -1.05 -15.61 8.68
CA ALA A 81 0.19 -14.86 8.84
C ALA A 81 0.29 -14.24 10.24
N VAL A 82 1.53 -14.15 10.74
CA VAL A 82 1.90 -13.39 11.94
C VAL A 82 2.06 -11.91 11.58
N ALA A 83 2.76 -11.63 10.48
CA ALA A 83 3.04 -10.27 10.02
C ALA A 83 3.34 -10.24 8.50
N ASN A 84 3.06 -9.10 7.88
CA ASN A 84 3.64 -8.75 6.59
C ASN A 84 5.01 -8.11 6.83
N LEU A 85 6.04 -8.66 6.21
CA LEU A 85 7.43 -8.29 6.47
C LEU A 85 7.99 -7.28 5.47
N GLY A 86 7.36 -7.13 4.30
CA GLY A 86 7.69 -6.06 3.39
C GLY A 86 6.99 -6.14 2.04
N TYR A 87 7.33 -5.19 1.18
CA TYR A 87 6.87 -5.03 -0.20
C TYR A 87 8.08 -4.71 -1.08
N ALA A 88 8.02 -5.06 -2.35
CA ALA A 88 9.00 -4.68 -3.35
C ALA A 88 8.36 -4.66 -4.74
N GLU A 89 9.01 -4.00 -5.69
CA GLU A 89 8.65 -4.05 -7.11
C GLU A 89 7.17 -3.74 -7.40
N GLY A 90 6.54 -2.91 -6.57
CA GLY A 90 5.14 -2.54 -6.78
C GLY A 90 5.03 -1.55 -7.92
N ARG A 91 4.15 -1.80 -8.89
CA ARG A 91 3.95 -0.96 -10.08
C ARG A 91 2.48 -0.84 -10.40
N TRP A 92 1.99 0.39 -10.44
CA TRP A 92 0.68 0.69 -11.02
C TRP A 92 0.84 0.76 -12.53
N LEU A 93 0.25 -0.20 -13.23
CA LEU A 93 0.44 -0.41 -14.66
C LEU A 93 -0.65 0.26 -15.49
N LYS A 94 -1.86 0.38 -14.94
CA LYS A 94 -3.00 1.07 -15.56
C LYS A 94 -3.88 1.69 -14.48
N PRO A 95 -4.46 2.87 -14.71
CA PRO A 95 -5.51 3.40 -13.85
C PRO A 95 -6.72 2.48 -13.86
N VAL A 96 -7.41 2.42 -12.72
CA VAL A 96 -8.68 1.71 -12.58
C VAL A 96 -9.81 2.72 -12.56
N TYR A 97 -10.83 2.48 -13.38
CA TYR A 97 -11.98 3.37 -13.56
C TYR A 97 -13.27 2.77 -12.98
N PRO A 98 -14.28 3.61 -12.72
CA PRO A 98 -15.61 3.11 -12.39
C PRO A 98 -16.10 2.05 -13.40
N ALA A 99 -16.70 0.99 -12.87
CA ALA A 99 -17.15 -0.23 -13.54
C ALA A 99 -16.08 -1.26 -13.92
N ASP A 100 -14.78 -0.97 -13.74
CA ASP A 100 -13.74 -2.01 -13.87
C ASP A 100 -13.96 -3.11 -12.81
N THR A 101 -13.66 -4.36 -13.19
CA THR A 101 -13.73 -5.51 -12.27
C THR A 101 -12.37 -6.12 -12.04
N LEU A 102 -11.90 -6.06 -10.79
CA LEU A 102 -10.58 -6.54 -10.41
C LEU A 102 -10.59 -8.00 -9.96
N THR A 103 -9.59 -8.74 -10.41
CA THR A 103 -9.21 -10.07 -9.95
C THR A 103 -7.76 -10.05 -9.47
N ALA A 104 -7.32 -11.09 -8.75
CA ALA A 104 -5.94 -11.20 -8.31
C ALA A 104 -5.41 -12.62 -8.44
N THR A 105 -4.13 -12.74 -8.78
CA THR A 105 -3.37 -13.99 -8.74
C THR A 105 -2.04 -13.76 -8.03
N SER A 106 -1.57 -14.74 -7.24
CA SER A 106 -0.26 -14.70 -6.59
C SER A 106 0.59 -15.89 -7.00
N ASP A 107 1.79 -15.63 -7.50
CA ASP A 107 2.82 -16.62 -7.74
C ASP A 107 3.73 -16.74 -6.53
N VAL A 108 3.93 -17.95 -5.99
CA VAL A 108 4.87 -18.18 -4.89
C VAL A 108 6.29 -18.22 -5.47
N ILE A 109 7.07 -17.20 -5.17
CA ILE A 109 8.42 -17.01 -5.72
C ILE A 109 9.54 -17.32 -4.71
N GLY A 110 9.18 -17.60 -3.46
CA GLY A 110 10.16 -17.93 -2.43
C GLY A 110 9.53 -18.50 -1.17
N LEU A 111 10.28 -19.38 -0.52
CA LEU A 111 9.93 -20.00 0.76
C LEU A 111 11.19 -20.12 1.61
N LYS A 112 11.09 -19.80 2.90
CA LYS A 112 12.16 -20.00 3.87
C LYS A 112 11.58 -20.31 5.24
N GLN A 113 11.85 -21.50 5.78
CA GLN A 113 11.45 -21.80 7.15
C GLN A 113 12.27 -20.97 8.15
N ASN A 114 11.62 -20.48 9.20
CA ASN A 114 12.33 -19.82 10.30
C ASN A 114 13.06 -20.86 11.15
N SER A 115 14.13 -20.43 11.82
CA SER A 115 14.99 -21.31 12.63
C SER A 115 14.27 -21.97 13.80
N ASN A 116 13.20 -21.37 14.32
CA ASN A 116 12.39 -21.95 15.39
C ASN A 116 11.52 -23.13 14.92
N GLY A 117 11.36 -23.33 13.60
CA GLY A 117 10.57 -24.43 13.05
C GLY A 117 9.06 -24.30 13.22
N GLU A 118 8.55 -23.17 13.73
CA GLU A 118 7.12 -22.93 14.00
C GLU A 118 6.45 -22.07 12.92
N SER A 119 7.25 -21.45 12.04
CA SER A 119 6.78 -20.55 11.00
C SER A 119 7.78 -20.51 9.84
N GLY A 120 7.39 -19.85 8.76
CA GLY A 120 8.30 -19.52 7.67
C GLY A 120 7.84 -18.29 6.89
N VAL A 121 8.74 -17.78 6.05
CA VAL A 121 8.49 -16.64 5.20
C VAL A 121 8.10 -17.11 3.81
N VAL A 122 7.02 -16.56 3.29
CA VAL A 122 6.50 -16.81 1.94
C VAL A 122 6.61 -15.52 1.15
N TRP A 123 7.28 -15.56 0.00
CA TRP A 123 7.32 -14.46 -0.97
C TRP A 123 6.32 -14.74 -2.08
N VAL A 124 5.46 -13.76 -2.36
CA VAL A 124 4.51 -13.85 -3.47
C VAL A 124 4.62 -12.64 -4.38
N ARG A 125 4.58 -12.88 -5.69
CA ARG A 125 4.33 -11.86 -6.71
C ARG A 125 2.84 -11.85 -7.01
N THR A 126 2.17 -10.76 -6.66
CA THR A 126 0.73 -10.59 -6.89
C THR A 126 0.52 -9.75 -8.14
N THR A 127 -0.39 -10.19 -9.01
CA THR A 127 -0.89 -9.40 -10.14
C THR A 127 -2.39 -9.20 -9.99
N GLY A 128 -2.82 -7.94 -10.00
CA GLY A 128 -4.22 -7.54 -10.14
C GLY A 128 -4.56 -7.31 -11.61
N ARG A 129 -5.70 -7.83 -12.06
CA ARG A 129 -6.17 -7.68 -13.46
C ARG A 129 -7.60 -7.17 -13.54
N ASN A 130 -7.90 -6.38 -14.55
CA ASN A 130 -9.28 -5.96 -14.87
C ASN A 130 -10.05 -7.07 -15.63
N GLU A 131 -11.30 -6.78 -16.02
CA GLU A 131 -12.17 -7.71 -16.76
C GLU A 131 -11.71 -8.04 -18.18
N ARG A 132 -10.75 -7.27 -18.71
CA ARG A 132 -10.09 -7.49 -20.00
C ARG A 132 -8.79 -8.28 -19.87
N ASP A 133 -8.52 -8.84 -18.69
CA ASP A 133 -7.29 -9.57 -18.33
C ASP A 133 -6.01 -8.70 -18.38
N GLU A 134 -6.15 -7.38 -18.42
CA GLU A 134 -5.03 -6.45 -18.41
C GLU A 134 -4.52 -6.28 -16.98
N ALA A 135 -3.21 -6.40 -16.78
CA ALA A 135 -2.60 -6.13 -15.49
C ALA A 135 -2.72 -4.63 -15.15
N VAL A 136 -3.27 -4.32 -13.99
CA VAL A 136 -3.45 -2.95 -13.49
C VAL A 136 -2.47 -2.63 -12.35
N LEU A 137 -2.07 -3.65 -11.59
CA LEU A 137 -1.15 -3.56 -10.47
C LEU A 137 -0.36 -4.85 -10.37
N GLU A 138 0.95 -4.74 -10.17
CA GLU A 138 1.79 -5.86 -9.73
C GLU A 138 2.61 -5.45 -8.51
N TYR A 139 2.92 -6.39 -7.62
CA TYR A 139 3.86 -6.17 -6.53
C TYR A 139 4.36 -7.49 -5.95
N VAL A 140 5.54 -7.46 -5.33
CA VAL A 140 6.01 -8.53 -4.46
C VAL A 140 5.72 -8.15 -3.01
N ARG A 141 5.27 -9.12 -2.21
CA ARG A 141 5.26 -9.01 -0.75
C ARG A 141 5.73 -10.30 -0.12
N TRP A 142 6.20 -10.21 1.12
CA TRP A 142 6.51 -11.41 1.90
C TRP A 142 5.93 -11.35 3.29
N VAL A 143 5.47 -12.51 3.74
CA VAL A 143 4.71 -12.67 4.98
C VAL A 143 5.31 -13.79 5.81
N MET A 144 5.31 -13.61 7.14
CA MET A 144 5.62 -14.68 8.07
C MET A 144 4.34 -15.48 8.33
N VAL A 145 4.30 -16.75 7.93
CA VAL A 145 3.14 -17.63 8.07
C VAL A 145 3.43 -18.72 9.10
N ARG A 146 2.45 -19.02 9.96
CA ARG A 146 2.55 -20.11 10.93
C ARG A 146 2.57 -21.46 10.22
N LYS A 147 3.23 -22.45 10.82
CA LYS A 147 3.00 -23.85 10.47
C LYS A 147 1.76 -24.37 11.20
N PHE A 148 1.04 -25.30 10.58
CA PHE A 148 -0.03 -26.03 11.25
C PHE A 148 0.57 -27.19 12.04
N ASP A 149 1.40 -28.00 11.37
CA ASP A 149 2.17 -29.08 11.96
C ASP A 149 3.65 -28.66 12.03
N THR A 150 4.14 -28.39 13.24
CA THR A 150 5.54 -28.00 13.45
C THR A 150 6.53 -29.09 13.04
N ALA A 151 6.10 -30.36 13.01
CA ALA A 151 6.91 -31.49 12.56
C ALA A 151 6.93 -31.69 11.03
N ALA A 152 6.08 -30.98 10.27
CA ALA A 152 6.08 -31.07 8.81
C ALA A 152 7.44 -30.71 8.21
N GLN A 153 7.86 -31.42 7.17
CA GLN A 153 9.15 -31.19 6.50
C GLN A 153 9.19 -29.77 5.93
N ALA A 154 10.32 -29.07 6.14
CA ALA A 154 10.53 -27.76 5.56
C ALA A 154 10.62 -27.86 4.02
N PRO A 155 9.95 -26.98 3.27
CA PRO A 155 10.19 -26.86 1.84
C PRO A 155 11.63 -26.38 1.57
N ASP A 156 12.14 -26.66 0.37
CA ASP A 156 13.45 -26.15 -0.06
C ASP A 156 13.48 -24.63 0.04
N THR A 157 14.59 -24.11 0.56
CA THR A 157 14.73 -22.65 0.75
C THR A 157 15.02 -21.98 -0.58
N VAL A 158 14.14 -21.06 -0.95
CA VAL A 158 14.31 -20.15 -2.09
C VAL A 158 14.02 -18.74 -1.60
N ILE A 159 15.01 -17.86 -1.69
CA ILE A 159 14.87 -16.44 -1.38
C ILE A 159 15.05 -15.69 -2.71
N PRO A 160 14.01 -15.01 -3.21
CA PRO A 160 14.13 -14.29 -4.47
C PRO A 160 15.03 -13.07 -4.30
N GLU A 161 15.81 -12.77 -5.33
CA GLU A 161 16.43 -11.45 -5.46
C GLU A 161 15.36 -10.46 -5.90
N LEU A 162 15.28 -9.33 -5.20
CA LEU A 162 14.29 -8.29 -5.43
C LEU A 162 14.99 -6.96 -5.66
N ALA A 163 14.50 -6.19 -6.64
CA ALA A 163 15.02 -4.85 -6.88
C ALA A 163 14.77 -3.97 -5.63
N PRO A 164 15.77 -3.22 -5.15
CA PRO A 164 15.61 -2.34 -4.00
C PRO A 164 14.71 -1.13 -4.29
N VAL A 165 14.57 -0.79 -5.57
CA VAL A 165 13.82 0.36 -6.08
C VAL A 165 13.30 -0.01 -7.47
N VAL A 166 12.07 0.38 -7.79
CA VAL A 166 11.60 0.36 -9.17
C VAL A 166 12.33 1.47 -9.93
N PRO A 167 13.09 1.16 -10.98
CA PRO A 167 13.87 2.18 -11.66
C PRO A 167 12.94 3.11 -12.45
N PRO A 168 13.28 4.41 -12.60
CA PRO A 168 12.40 5.40 -13.21
C PRO A 168 11.88 5.03 -14.61
N GLU A 169 12.69 4.36 -15.42
CA GLU A 169 12.33 3.90 -16.77
C GLU A 169 11.23 2.82 -16.78
N MET A 170 10.93 2.21 -15.64
CA MET A 170 9.86 1.22 -15.45
C MET A 170 8.58 1.83 -14.88
N LEU A 171 8.58 3.11 -14.53
CA LEU A 171 7.39 3.82 -14.08
C LEU A 171 6.42 4.00 -15.26
N VAL A 172 5.15 3.74 -15.02
CA VAL A 172 4.12 3.95 -16.03
C VAL A 172 3.43 5.27 -15.75
N VAL A 173 3.46 6.17 -16.73
CA VAL A 173 2.60 7.36 -16.75
C VAL A 173 1.29 6.95 -17.44
N PRO A 174 0.12 7.14 -16.80
CA PRO A 174 -1.16 6.82 -17.42
C PRO A 174 -1.35 7.46 -18.79
N ASP A 175 -1.91 6.69 -19.73
CA ASP A 175 -2.25 7.18 -21.07
C ASP A 175 -3.14 8.43 -20.96
N GLY A 176 -2.71 9.52 -21.59
CA GLY A 176 -3.42 10.80 -21.61
C GLY A 176 -3.06 11.76 -20.47
N LEU A 177 -2.35 11.33 -19.41
CA LEU A 177 -1.91 12.23 -18.36
C LEU A 177 -0.87 13.22 -18.91
N THR A 178 -1.10 14.53 -18.78
CA THR A 178 -0.17 15.57 -19.25
C THR A 178 0.06 16.70 -18.26
N PHE A 179 -0.85 16.89 -17.29
CA PHE A 179 -0.91 18.09 -16.43
C PHE A 179 -0.91 19.43 -17.21
N SER A 180 -1.20 19.43 -18.51
CA SER A 180 -1.08 20.62 -19.37
C SER A 180 -2.05 21.75 -19.03
N ARG A 181 -3.18 21.44 -18.39
CA ARG A 181 -4.18 22.42 -17.92
C ARG A 181 -4.36 22.34 -16.40
N TYR A 182 -3.29 21.97 -15.69
CA TYR A 182 -3.32 21.81 -14.25
C TYR A 182 -3.57 23.14 -13.53
N ASP A 183 -4.56 23.15 -12.64
CA ASP A 183 -4.96 24.32 -11.86
C ASP A 183 -4.42 24.18 -10.43
N PHE A 184 -3.35 24.93 -10.13
CA PHE A 184 -2.66 24.87 -8.84
C PHE A 184 -3.51 25.41 -7.69
N ASP A 185 -4.40 26.37 -7.96
CA ASP A 185 -5.30 26.91 -6.94
C ASP A 185 -6.33 25.86 -6.51
N LEU A 186 -6.88 25.11 -7.47
CA LEU A 186 -7.78 23.99 -7.19
C LEU A 186 -7.06 22.76 -6.64
N ALA A 187 -5.78 22.57 -6.96
CA ALA A 187 -4.98 21.47 -6.44
C ALA A 187 -4.60 21.65 -4.97
N GLY A 188 -4.48 22.91 -4.51
CA GLY A 188 -4.31 23.26 -3.11
C GLY A 188 -2.92 23.79 -2.74
N GLU A 189 -1.95 23.77 -3.65
CA GLU A 189 -0.62 24.36 -3.43
C GLU A 189 0.06 24.76 -4.77
N PRO A 190 1.00 25.72 -4.75
CA PRO A 190 1.70 26.16 -5.96
C PRO A 190 2.91 25.29 -6.34
N HIS A 191 3.39 24.42 -5.45
CA HIS A 191 4.68 23.72 -5.57
C HIS A 191 4.65 22.62 -6.64
N ARG A 192 5.62 22.66 -7.55
CA ARG A 192 5.79 21.72 -8.66
C ARG A 192 6.96 20.79 -8.39
N TRP A 193 7.15 19.82 -9.28
CA TRP A 193 8.30 18.92 -9.25
C TRP A 193 9.63 19.67 -9.10
N GLY A 194 9.78 20.81 -9.77
CA GLY A 194 10.99 21.65 -9.70
C GLY A 194 11.29 22.23 -8.31
N ASP A 195 10.26 22.44 -7.49
CA ASP A 195 10.36 23.15 -6.21
C ASP A 195 10.82 22.25 -5.04
N TYR A 196 10.78 20.93 -5.21
CA TYR A 196 11.24 19.97 -4.20
C TYR A 196 12.73 19.68 -4.31
N GLU A 197 13.42 19.59 -3.17
CA GLU A 197 14.86 19.30 -3.10
C GLU A 197 15.13 17.87 -2.58
N VAL A 198 16.10 17.16 -3.18
CA VAL A 198 16.49 15.84 -2.66
C VAL A 198 17.12 15.99 -1.27
N GLY A 199 16.62 15.23 -0.31
CA GLY A 199 16.97 15.31 1.11
C GLY A 199 16.07 16.23 1.93
N GLU A 200 15.17 16.99 1.27
CA GLU A 200 14.15 17.80 1.95
C GLU A 200 13.23 16.91 2.79
N LYS A 201 12.91 17.37 4.00
CA LYS A 201 11.96 16.73 4.90
C LYS A 201 10.76 17.64 5.14
N ILE A 202 9.57 17.07 5.03
CA ILE A 202 8.29 17.76 5.10
C ILE A 202 7.50 17.20 6.27
N ASP A 203 7.22 18.01 7.29
CA ASP A 203 6.27 17.66 8.34
C ASP A 203 4.85 17.98 7.85
N HIS A 204 3.97 16.98 7.82
CA HIS A 204 2.61 17.15 7.32
C HIS A 204 1.66 17.76 8.36
N LEU A 205 2.12 17.95 9.61
CA LEU A 205 1.47 18.65 10.73
C LEU A 205 0.19 18.00 11.27
N ASP A 206 -0.73 17.67 10.38
CA ASP A 206 -2.04 17.12 10.68
C ASP A 206 -1.95 15.77 11.40
N ARG A 207 -2.96 15.51 12.23
CA ARG A 207 -3.04 14.31 13.07
C ARG A 207 -4.45 13.77 13.06
N VAL A 208 -4.57 12.45 13.01
CA VAL A 208 -5.87 11.75 13.04
C VAL A 208 -5.83 10.62 14.05
N THR A 209 -6.82 10.60 14.94
CA THR A 209 -7.02 9.53 15.91
C THR A 209 -7.81 8.40 15.27
N ILE A 210 -7.31 7.17 15.39
CA ILE A 210 -7.93 6.00 14.77
C ILE A 210 -9.08 5.49 15.62
N GLU A 211 -10.24 5.23 15.00
CA GLU A 211 -11.39 4.62 15.66
C GLU A 211 -11.59 3.14 15.27
N GLU A 212 -12.23 2.34 16.13
CA GLU A 212 -12.48 0.91 15.83
C GLU A 212 -13.38 0.73 14.61
N ALA A 213 -14.40 1.57 14.47
CA ALA A 213 -15.37 1.43 13.40
C ALA A 213 -14.75 1.71 12.02
N GLU A 214 -13.94 2.75 11.88
CA GLU A 214 -13.41 3.19 10.60
C GLU A 214 -12.44 2.16 9.99
N HIS A 215 -11.50 1.61 10.76
CA HIS A 215 -10.54 0.66 10.19
C HIS A 215 -11.20 -0.65 9.82
N MET A 216 -12.19 -1.10 10.63
CA MET A 216 -12.98 -2.28 10.31
C MET A 216 -13.83 -2.05 9.06
N MET A 217 -14.43 -0.86 8.90
CA MET A 217 -15.18 -0.49 7.69
C MET A 217 -14.27 -0.45 6.45
N ALA A 218 -13.09 0.17 6.55
CA ALA A 218 -12.09 0.16 5.49
C ALA A 218 -11.70 -1.28 5.12
N THR A 219 -11.35 -2.11 6.11
CA THR A 219 -10.91 -3.49 5.89
C THR A 219 -12.02 -4.35 5.25
N ARG A 220 -13.29 -4.14 5.64
CA ARG A 220 -14.47 -4.76 5.01
C ARG A 220 -14.68 -4.30 3.57
N LEU A 221 -14.46 -3.02 3.27
CA LEU A 221 -14.57 -2.48 1.92
C LEU A 221 -13.63 -3.21 0.95
N TRP A 222 -12.43 -3.55 1.43
CA TRP A 222 -11.41 -4.32 0.69
C TRP A 222 -11.67 -5.82 0.65
N GLN A 223 -12.70 -6.30 1.36
CA GLN A 223 -12.99 -7.70 1.58
C GLN A 223 -11.76 -8.46 2.11
N ASN A 224 -10.95 -7.78 2.93
CA ASN A 224 -9.84 -8.37 3.67
C ASN A 224 -10.41 -9.07 4.91
N THR A 225 -10.07 -10.35 5.10
CA THR A 225 -10.65 -11.21 6.15
C THR A 225 -9.66 -11.59 7.25
N ALA A 226 -8.53 -10.88 7.39
CA ALA A 226 -7.58 -11.18 8.45
C ALA A 226 -8.23 -10.96 9.83
N LYS A 227 -8.25 -12.03 10.64
CA LYS A 227 -9.05 -12.12 11.87
C LYS A 227 -8.68 -11.06 12.90
N VAL A 228 -7.39 -10.69 12.96
CA VAL A 228 -6.83 -9.71 13.89
C VAL A 228 -7.45 -8.31 13.78
N HIS A 229 -8.09 -7.98 12.66
CA HIS A 229 -8.76 -6.70 12.47
C HIS A 229 -10.18 -6.67 13.03
N PHE A 230 -10.79 -7.82 13.30
CA PHE A 230 -12.22 -7.91 13.60
C PHE A 230 -12.53 -8.56 14.93
N ASP A 231 -11.74 -9.54 15.33
CA ASP A 231 -12.02 -10.39 16.48
C ASP A 231 -10.95 -10.19 17.56
N ALA A 232 -11.34 -9.44 18.60
CA ALA A 232 -10.55 -9.12 19.77
C ALA A 232 -10.11 -10.34 20.58
N THR A 233 -10.75 -11.50 20.41
CA THR A 233 -10.39 -12.73 21.13
C THR A 233 -9.14 -13.42 20.57
N ASN A 234 -8.64 -13.01 19.40
CA ASN A 234 -7.41 -13.57 18.80
C ASN A 234 -6.13 -13.11 19.49
N ARG A 235 -6.20 -12.18 20.44
CA ARG A 235 -5.05 -11.62 21.14
C ARG A 235 -5.30 -11.55 22.64
N ASP A 236 -4.25 -11.84 23.40
CA ASP A 236 -4.30 -11.85 24.87
C ASP A 236 -4.56 -10.45 25.46
N ASP A 237 -4.21 -9.39 24.72
CA ASP A 237 -4.45 -8.00 25.11
C ASP A 237 -5.87 -7.50 24.82
N GLY A 238 -6.72 -8.33 24.19
CA GLY A 238 -8.11 -7.99 23.86
C GLY A 238 -8.26 -6.87 22.83
N LYS A 239 -7.18 -6.47 22.15
CA LYS A 239 -7.20 -5.37 21.16
C LYS A 239 -7.21 -5.92 19.74
N ARG A 240 -7.91 -5.23 18.84
CA ARG A 240 -7.80 -5.47 17.39
C ARG A 240 -6.58 -4.74 16.84
N LEU A 241 -5.88 -5.38 15.92
CA LEU A 241 -4.81 -4.72 15.17
C LEU A 241 -5.42 -3.92 14.02
N ILE A 242 -4.99 -2.68 13.84
CA ILE A 242 -5.33 -1.89 12.67
C ILE A 242 -4.65 -2.51 11.44
N TYR A 243 -5.36 -2.60 10.32
CA TYR A 243 -4.77 -3.02 9.05
C TYR A 243 -3.64 -2.07 8.66
N GLY A 244 -2.42 -2.59 8.43
CA GLY A 244 -1.28 -1.75 8.06
C GLY A 244 -1.52 -0.89 6.80
N GLY A 245 -2.31 -1.38 5.84
CA GLY A 245 -2.68 -0.57 4.67
C GLY A 245 -3.62 0.59 4.99
N HIS A 246 -4.38 0.52 6.10
CA HIS A 246 -5.12 1.68 6.60
C HIS A 246 -4.17 2.79 7.04
N ILE A 247 -3.03 2.45 7.65
CA ILE A 247 -1.98 3.43 8.00
C ILE A 247 -1.31 4.00 6.74
N ILE A 248 -1.11 3.19 5.68
CA ILE A 248 -0.63 3.69 4.37
C ILE A 248 -1.57 4.74 3.80
N SER A 249 -2.87 4.43 3.73
CA SER A 249 -3.89 5.38 3.26
C SER A 249 -3.92 6.64 4.11
N LEU A 250 -3.92 6.50 5.44
CA LEU A 250 -3.95 7.65 6.34
C LEU A 250 -2.72 8.55 6.14
N ALA A 251 -1.52 7.98 6.15
CA ALA A 251 -0.28 8.71 5.93
C ALA A 251 -0.27 9.41 4.57
N ARG A 252 -0.77 8.76 3.51
CA ARG A 252 -0.92 9.36 2.18
C ARG A 252 -1.90 10.53 2.18
N THR A 253 -3.00 10.45 2.91
CA THR A 253 -3.94 11.58 3.01
C THR A 253 -3.38 12.75 3.81
N LEU A 254 -2.64 12.47 4.90
CA LEU A 254 -1.92 13.48 5.65
C LEU A 254 -0.86 14.16 4.79
N SER A 255 -0.19 13.39 3.92
CA SER A 255 0.85 13.92 3.02
C SER A 255 0.34 14.99 2.06
N PHE A 256 -0.98 15.14 1.87
CA PHE A 256 -1.54 16.23 1.08
C PHE A 256 -0.98 17.59 1.54
N ASN A 257 -0.78 17.79 2.84
CA ASN A 257 -0.16 19.02 3.34
C ASN A 257 1.35 19.01 3.04
N GLY A 258 1.74 19.68 1.96
CA GLY A 258 3.12 19.78 1.45
C GLY A 258 3.45 18.88 0.27
N LEU A 259 2.55 17.97 -0.13
CA LEU A 259 2.66 17.14 -1.34
C LEU A 259 1.32 17.05 -2.09
N ALA A 260 0.48 18.09 -2.03
CA ALA A 260 -0.83 18.13 -2.68
C ALA A 260 -0.75 17.88 -4.19
N ASN A 261 0.35 18.31 -4.84
CA ASN A 261 0.56 18.14 -6.27
C ASN A 261 1.18 16.79 -6.67
N VAL A 262 1.62 15.96 -5.73
CA VAL A 262 1.89 14.55 -6.01
C VAL A 262 0.53 13.87 -6.14
N GLN A 263 0.03 13.69 -7.36
CA GLN A 263 -1.37 13.28 -7.59
C GLN A 263 -1.56 11.77 -7.67
N LEU A 264 -0.60 11.02 -8.25
CA LEU A 264 -0.71 9.57 -8.44
C LEU A 264 0.49 8.83 -7.85
N LEU A 265 0.29 7.58 -7.46
CA LEU A 265 1.36 6.64 -7.12
C LEU A 265 1.73 5.83 -8.38
N ALA A 266 3.01 5.84 -8.75
CA ALA A 266 3.51 5.09 -9.89
C ALA A 266 4.16 3.75 -9.49
N ALA A 267 4.84 3.73 -8.33
CA ALA A 267 5.49 2.52 -7.85
C ALA A 267 5.64 2.49 -6.32
N LEU A 268 5.74 1.28 -5.77
CA LEU A 268 6.01 0.98 -4.37
C LEU A 268 7.35 0.22 -4.28
N ASN A 269 8.38 0.93 -3.83
CA ASN A 269 9.74 0.40 -3.74
C ASN A 269 9.91 -0.49 -2.51
N ALA A 270 9.41 -0.02 -1.36
CA ALA A 270 9.44 -0.75 -0.10
C ALA A 270 8.34 -0.28 0.85
N GLY A 271 8.02 -1.09 1.85
CA GLY A 271 7.13 -0.69 2.93
C GLY A 271 7.29 -1.56 4.16
N THR A 272 7.41 -0.95 5.33
CA THR A 272 7.51 -1.66 6.61
C THR A 272 6.48 -1.16 7.59
N HIS A 273 5.70 -2.10 8.13
CA HIS A 273 4.81 -1.85 9.28
C HIS A 273 5.63 -2.06 10.56
N ALA A 274 6.32 -1.01 11.00
CA ALA A 274 7.36 -1.07 12.01
C ALA A 274 6.84 -1.42 13.43
N ALA A 275 5.61 -1.02 13.73
CA ALA A 275 4.96 -1.30 15.01
C ALA A 275 3.44 -1.43 14.81
N PRO A 276 2.73 -2.17 15.69
CA PRO A 276 1.29 -2.28 15.61
C PRO A 276 0.59 -0.95 15.95
N CYS A 277 -0.50 -0.68 15.23
CA CYS A 277 -1.45 0.37 15.55
C CYS A 277 -2.72 -0.23 16.17
N PHE A 278 -3.36 0.56 17.02
CA PHE A 278 -4.61 0.26 17.71
C PHE A 278 -5.57 1.45 17.62
N ALA A 279 -6.86 1.21 17.81
CA ALA A 279 -7.80 2.30 18.00
C ALA A 279 -7.41 3.14 19.22
N GLY A 280 -7.60 4.46 19.12
CA GLY A 280 -7.12 5.46 20.06
C GLY A 280 -5.70 5.96 19.76
N ASP A 281 -4.90 5.24 18.94
CA ASP A 281 -3.63 5.79 18.48
C ASP A 281 -3.91 7.01 17.59
N THR A 282 -3.19 8.10 17.84
CA THR A 282 -3.22 9.29 16.99
C THR A 282 -1.99 9.30 16.10
N ILE A 283 -2.21 9.34 14.79
CA ILE A 283 -1.16 9.23 13.78
C ILE A 283 -0.88 10.59 13.15
N SER A 284 0.40 10.92 13.05
CA SER A 284 0.93 11.98 12.19
C SER A 284 1.83 11.37 11.11
N ALA A 285 2.20 12.16 10.11
CA ALA A 285 3.12 11.71 9.07
C ALA A 285 4.12 12.80 8.69
N TRP A 286 5.25 12.37 8.13
CA TRP A 286 6.24 13.23 7.49
C TRP A 286 6.83 12.52 6.28
N SER A 287 7.37 13.29 5.33
CA SER A 287 8.00 12.75 4.13
C SER A 287 9.43 13.23 3.95
N GLU A 288 10.23 12.46 3.22
CA GLU A 288 11.55 12.85 2.73
C GLU A 288 11.62 12.62 1.22
N VAL A 289 12.13 13.61 0.49
CA VAL A 289 12.38 13.50 -0.95
C VAL A 289 13.67 12.72 -1.15
N LEU A 290 13.56 11.45 -1.50
CA LEU A 290 14.71 10.56 -1.70
C LEU A 290 15.35 10.71 -3.09
N GLY A 291 14.58 11.19 -4.07
CA GLY A 291 15.04 11.29 -5.44
C GLY A 291 14.02 11.94 -6.36
N LYS A 292 14.48 12.32 -7.54
CA LYS A 292 13.67 12.94 -8.59
C LYS A 292 14.00 12.28 -9.92
N ALA A 293 13.00 12.12 -10.78
CA ALA A 293 13.19 11.66 -12.15
C ALA A 293 12.23 12.38 -13.09
N GLU A 294 12.70 12.69 -14.30
CA GLU A 294 11.82 13.06 -15.40
C GLU A 294 11.16 11.80 -15.96
N THR A 295 9.92 11.93 -16.44
CA THR A 295 9.25 10.84 -17.14
C THR A 295 9.42 11.00 -18.66
N ASN A 296 9.00 9.98 -19.41
CA ASN A 296 8.92 10.06 -20.87
C ASN A 296 7.77 10.94 -21.38
N VAL A 297 6.92 11.48 -20.49
CA VAL A 297 5.80 12.35 -20.83
C VAL A 297 6.11 13.80 -20.43
N PRO A 298 6.15 14.74 -21.40
CA PRO A 298 6.38 16.15 -21.11
C PRO A 298 5.38 16.71 -20.09
N GLY A 299 5.87 17.46 -19.11
CA GLY A 299 5.05 18.07 -18.05
C GLY A 299 4.77 17.16 -16.85
N VAL A 300 5.19 15.89 -16.89
CA VAL A 300 5.03 14.93 -15.79
C VAL A 300 6.40 14.55 -15.24
N GLY A 301 6.62 14.82 -13.96
CA GLY A 301 7.79 14.41 -13.20
C GLY A 301 7.45 13.32 -12.19
N ALA A 302 8.46 12.65 -11.68
CA ALA A 302 8.34 11.66 -10.61
C ALA A 302 9.23 12.05 -9.41
N LEU A 303 8.67 11.93 -8.21
CA LEU A 303 9.40 12.05 -6.95
C LEU A 303 9.45 10.70 -6.26
N ARG A 304 10.65 10.28 -5.85
CA ARG A 304 10.81 9.16 -4.92
C ARG A 304 10.69 9.71 -3.52
N LEU A 305 9.74 9.21 -2.76
CA LEU A 305 9.38 9.73 -1.46
C LEU A 305 9.47 8.61 -0.45
N ARG A 306 10.11 8.90 0.68
CA ARG A 306 9.85 8.18 1.93
C ARG A 306 8.68 8.87 2.61
N LEU A 307 7.67 8.11 2.99
CA LEU A 307 6.54 8.56 3.80
C LEU A 307 6.52 7.74 5.09
N VAL A 308 6.67 8.43 6.21
CA VAL A 308 6.72 7.82 7.54
C VAL A 308 5.49 8.22 8.32
N ALA A 309 4.80 7.24 8.90
CA ALA A 309 3.74 7.49 9.85
C ALA A 309 4.23 7.17 11.27
N GLN A 310 3.88 8.03 12.21
CA GLN A 310 4.29 7.91 13.59
C GLN A 310 3.15 8.27 14.55
N LYS A 311 3.23 7.76 15.77
CA LYS A 311 2.32 8.12 16.85
C LYS A 311 2.58 9.57 17.27
N ALA A 312 1.53 10.24 17.75
CA ALA A 312 1.53 11.66 18.09
C ALA A 312 2.58 12.09 19.14
N ASP A 313 3.02 11.16 19.99
CA ASP A 313 4.05 11.36 21.01
C ASP A 313 5.48 11.16 20.50
N ALA A 314 5.66 10.64 19.27
CA ALA A 314 6.97 10.49 18.66
C ALA A 314 7.58 11.87 18.32
N PRO A 315 8.90 12.06 18.52
CA PRO A 315 9.59 13.27 18.07
C PRO A 315 9.40 13.51 16.56
N PRO A 316 9.41 14.76 16.09
CA PRO A 316 9.37 15.06 14.66
C PRO A 316 10.46 14.33 13.87
N PHE A 317 10.13 13.87 12.67
CA PHE A 317 11.07 13.18 11.77
C PHE A 317 11.71 11.91 12.35
N SER A 318 11.05 11.23 13.29
CA SER A 318 11.54 9.97 13.86
C SER A 318 11.56 8.88 12.78
N LEU A 319 12.69 8.17 12.66
CA LEU A 319 12.83 7.05 11.73
C LEU A 319 13.50 5.85 12.39
N ARG A 320 14.80 5.97 12.68
CA ARG A 320 15.61 4.91 13.28
C ARG A 320 16.47 5.44 14.41
N THR A 321 16.73 4.58 15.39
CA THR A 321 17.71 4.78 16.46
C THR A 321 19.13 4.55 15.94
N GLU A 322 20.15 4.93 16.73
CA GLU A 322 21.57 4.76 16.38
C GLU A 322 21.96 3.29 16.13
N ASP A 323 21.28 2.34 16.78
CA ASP A 323 21.46 0.89 16.57
C ASP A 323 20.70 0.34 15.35
N GLY A 324 20.09 1.21 14.54
CA GLY A 324 19.45 0.88 13.27
C GLY A 324 18.03 0.33 13.37
N LYS A 325 17.46 0.21 14.57
CA LYS A 325 16.05 -0.18 14.76
C LYS A 325 15.11 0.98 14.47
N TYR A 326 13.85 0.69 14.17
CA TYR A 326 12.83 1.74 14.06
C TYR A 326 12.67 2.46 15.41
N ALA A 327 12.62 3.79 15.36
CA ALA A 327 12.45 4.61 16.55
C ALA A 327 11.08 4.34 17.21
N PRO A 328 10.98 4.38 18.55
CA PRO A 328 9.72 4.25 19.25
C PRO A 328 8.67 5.22 18.69
N GLY A 329 7.47 4.71 18.42
CA GLY A 329 6.37 5.49 17.84
C GLY A 329 6.30 5.48 16.32
N VAL A 330 7.36 5.07 15.60
CA VAL A 330 7.26 4.85 14.14
C VAL A 330 6.43 3.60 13.86
N VAL A 331 5.39 3.74 13.05
CA VAL A 331 4.45 2.65 12.73
C VAL A 331 4.48 2.26 11.26
N LEU A 332 4.88 3.18 10.38
CA LEU A 332 5.02 2.94 8.94
C LEU A 332 6.28 3.63 8.41
N ASP A 333 7.01 2.95 7.54
CA ASP A 333 8.05 3.51 6.68
C ASP A 333 7.80 3.00 5.26
N LEU A 334 7.35 3.90 4.38
CA LEU A 334 6.95 3.60 3.01
C LEU A 334 7.88 4.31 2.03
N ASP A 335 8.36 3.60 1.01
CA ASP A 335 9.19 4.16 -0.06
C ASP A 335 8.48 3.94 -1.39
N TYR A 336 8.13 5.03 -2.09
CA TYR A 336 7.29 4.98 -3.28
C TYR A 336 7.69 6.06 -4.30
N TRP A 337 7.22 5.91 -5.53
CA TRP A 337 7.28 6.94 -6.56
C TRP A 337 5.91 7.57 -6.74
N GLY A 338 5.84 8.90 -6.71
CA GLY A 338 4.64 9.67 -7.01
C GLY A 338 4.81 10.56 -8.24
N LEU A 339 3.74 10.75 -9.02
CA LEU A 339 3.70 11.61 -10.20
C LEU A 339 3.18 13.01 -9.87
N ILE A 340 3.84 14.03 -10.43
CA ILE A 340 3.62 15.45 -10.11
C ILE A 340 3.84 16.32 -11.37
N PRO A 341 3.12 17.44 -11.56
CA PRO A 341 3.42 18.42 -12.60
C PRO A 341 4.83 19.02 -12.50
N ILE A 342 5.46 19.25 -13.66
CA ILE A 342 6.75 19.96 -13.77
C ILE A 342 6.58 21.49 -13.75
#